data_AF-A0A2G0WIF5-F1
#
_entry.id   AF-A0A2G0WIF5-F1
#
_cell.length_a   1.000
_cell.length_b   1.000
_cell.length_c   1.000
_cell.angle_alpha   90.00
_cell.angle_beta   90.00
_cell.angle_gamma   90.00
#
_symmetry.space_group_name_H-M   'P 1'
#
loop_
_entity.id
_entity.type
_entity.pdbx_description
1 polymer ?
#
loop_
_entity_poly.entity_id
_entity_poly.type
_entity_poly.pdbx_seq_one_letter_code
_entity_poly.pdbx_strand_id
1 'polypeptide(L)'
;MAVVPIAVVLAGVVIWGKVESDSTLAKENDAKTWKTFEVRLDHAFNKYKTHEAKGEFAQAINALKDYIALNRQRGSVPPQDEKMLGRMLDELTFKGQAKGLALSREFKSTEERLSDDPYARADAHFEYIEKLKVSLPEDDTFLRKEVEHYDRLNPQFSLYD
;
A
#
# COMPACT_ATOMS: atom_id res chain seq x y z
N MET A 1 -29.10 29.70 -71.01
CA MET A 1 -30.03 29.45 -69.90
C MET A 1 -29.61 28.17 -69.18
N ALA A 2 -29.53 28.22 -67.84
CA ALA A 2 -29.33 27.14 -66.83
C ALA A 2 -28.02 26.30 -66.96
N VAL A 3 -27.04 26.21 -66.04
CA VAL A 3 -26.94 26.22 -64.55
C VAL A 3 -27.99 25.26 -63.93
N VAL A 4 -27.63 24.14 -63.30
CA VAL A 4 -26.85 24.01 -62.04
C VAL A 4 -26.15 22.64 -61.95
N PRO A 5 -24.89 22.58 -61.48
CA PRO A 5 -24.24 21.35 -61.03
C PRO A 5 -24.54 21.04 -59.55
N ILE A 6 -24.85 19.78 -59.30
CA ILE A 6 -24.51 18.90 -58.16
C ILE A 6 -24.25 19.58 -56.81
N ALA A 7 -25.19 19.37 -55.88
CA ALA A 7 -25.04 19.60 -54.46
C ALA A 7 -24.21 18.48 -53.80
N VAL A 8 -22.99 18.78 -53.33
CA VAL A 8 -22.28 18.00 -52.30
C VAL A 8 -21.33 18.90 -51.52
N VAL A 9 -21.80 19.60 -50.47
CA VAL A 9 -20.93 20.03 -49.35
C VAL A 9 -21.77 20.26 -48.09
N LEU A 10 -22.21 19.19 -47.39
CA LEU A 10 -22.75 19.34 -46.02
C LEU A 10 -22.35 18.20 -45.05
N ALA A 11 -21.51 17.24 -45.46
CA ALA A 11 -21.10 16.14 -44.58
C ALA A 11 -19.84 16.44 -43.72
N GLY A 12 -19.01 17.40 -44.12
CA GLY A 12 -17.72 17.67 -43.44
C GLY A 12 -17.82 18.43 -42.11
N VAL A 13 -18.79 19.36 -41.98
CA VAL A 13 -18.87 20.28 -40.82
C VAL A 13 -19.41 19.58 -39.57
N VAL A 14 -20.35 18.64 -39.73
CA VAL A 14 -20.95 17.92 -38.59
C VAL A 14 -19.95 16.93 -37.96
N ILE A 15 -19.05 16.35 -38.75
CA ILE A 15 -18.03 15.42 -38.25
C ILE A 15 -16.93 16.19 -37.51
N TRP A 16 -16.51 17.35 -38.01
CA TRP A 16 -15.47 18.16 -37.36
C TRP A 16 -15.92 18.70 -36.01
N GLY A 17 -17.14 19.24 -35.91
CA GLY A 17 -17.67 19.73 -34.63
C GLY A 17 -17.88 18.63 -33.58
N LYS A 18 -18.20 17.40 -33.99
CA LYS A 18 -18.34 16.27 -33.07
C LYS A 18 -16.98 15.75 -32.58
N VAL A 19 -16.00 15.64 -33.48
CA VAL A 19 -14.61 15.25 -33.16
C VAL A 19 -13.93 16.27 -32.26
N GLU A 20 -14.10 17.57 -32.50
CA GLU A 20 -13.55 18.60 -31.62
C GLU A 20 -14.20 18.55 -30.24
N SER A 21 -15.55 18.40 -30.18
CA SER A 21 -16.26 18.27 -28.89
C SER A 21 -15.84 17.01 -28.13
N ASP A 22 -15.70 15.87 -28.80
CA ASP A 22 -15.24 14.61 -28.21
C ASP A 22 -13.78 14.72 -27.77
N SER A 23 -12.93 15.46 -28.50
CA SER A 23 -11.54 15.70 -28.11
C SER A 23 -11.40 16.64 -26.91
N THR A 24 -12.26 17.66 -26.79
CA THR A 24 -12.28 18.57 -25.64
C THR A 24 -12.90 17.91 -24.42
N LEU A 25 -13.97 17.11 -24.60
CA LEU A 25 -14.59 16.31 -23.55
C LEU A 25 -13.66 15.19 -23.09
N ALA A 26 -12.91 14.55 -24.00
CA ALA A 26 -11.87 13.59 -23.66
C ALA A 26 -10.74 14.25 -22.87
N LYS A 27 -10.23 15.42 -23.31
CA LYS A 27 -9.21 16.18 -22.56
C LYS A 27 -9.71 16.66 -21.19
N GLU A 28 -10.97 17.09 -21.08
CA GLU A 28 -11.57 17.48 -19.79
C GLU A 28 -11.82 16.28 -18.87
N ASN A 29 -12.28 15.15 -19.42
CA ASN A 29 -12.43 13.92 -18.65
C ASN A 29 -11.09 13.38 -18.20
N ASP A 30 -10.06 13.38 -19.07
CA ASP A 30 -8.68 13.01 -18.75
C ASP A 30 -8.10 13.94 -17.68
N ALA A 31 -8.37 15.25 -17.74
CA ALA A 31 -7.94 16.19 -16.71
C ALA A 31 -8.66 15.98 -15.36
N LYS A 32 -9.94 15.59 -15.36
CA LYS A 32 -10.71 15.28 -14.14
C LYS A 32 -10.30 13.94 -13.53
N THR A 33 -10.11 12.91 -14.33
CA THR A 33 -9.57 11.62 -13.88
C THR A 33 -8.14 11.80 -13.36
N TRP A 34 -7.34 12.64 -14.01
CA TRP A 34 -5.99 13.01 -13.57
C TRP A 34 -5.97 13.67 -12.19
N LYS A 35 -6.79 14.71 -11.96
CA LYS A 35 -6.90 15.34 -10.63
C LYS A 35 -7.31 14.35 -9.54
N THR A 36 -8.24 13.44 -9.86
CA THR A 36 -8.67 12.41 -8.91
C THR A 36 -7.55 11.41 -8.63
N PHE A 37 -6.69 11.15 -9.61
CA PHE A 37 -5.55 10.25 -9.49
C PHE A 37 -4.40 10.85 -8.68
N GLU A 38 -4.06 12.12 -8.91
CA GLU A 38 -3.07 12.87 -8.11
C GLU A 38 -3.44 12.87 -6.62
N VAL A 39 -4.70 13.13 -6.29
CA VAL A 39 -5.18 13.09 -4.90
C VAL A 39 -5.00 11.69 -4.28
N ARG A 40 -5.21 10.62 -5.05
CA ARG A 40 -5.00 9.24 -4.57
C ARG A 40 -3.51 8.92 -4.37
N LEU A 41 -2.64 9.41 -5.25
CA LEU A 41 -1.19 9.27 -5.12
C LEU A 41 -0.66 10.00 -3.89
N ASP A 42 -1.04 11.27 -3.71
CA ASP A 42 -0.65 12.07 -2.55
C ASP A 42 -1.18 11.45 -1.26
N HIS A 43 -2.43 10.99 -1.26
CA HIS A 43 -3.01 10.30 -0.11
C HIS A 43 -2.24 9.02 0.25
N ALA A 44 -1.91 8.18 -0.75
CA ALA A 44 -1.15 6.94 -0.51
C ALA A 44 0.27 7.24 0.01
N PHE A 45 0.94 8.24 -0.56
CA PHE A 45 2.28 8.65 -0.10
C PHE A 45 2.25 9.23 1.31
N ASN A 46 1.30 10.11 1.61
CA ASN A 46 1.14 10.70 2.95
C ASN A 46 0.77 9.63 3.99
N LYS A 47 -0.04 8.65 3.61
CA LYS A 47 -0.35 7.50 4.47
C LYS A 47 0.91 6.71 4.80
N TYR A 48 1.74 6.40 3.81
CA TYR A 48 3.05 5.77 4.01
C TYR A 48 3.92 6.60 4.98
N LYS A 49 4.09 7.90 4.73
CA LYS A 49 4.93 8.77 5.57
C LYS A 49 4.43 8.84 7.01
N THR A 50 3.12 8.87 7.20
CA THR A 50 2.52 8.89 8.54
C THR A 50 2.83 7.60 9.31
N HIS A 51 2.64 6.44 8.69
CA HIS A 51 2.93 5.16 9.34
C HIS A 51 4.44 4.93 9.56
N GLU A 52 5.29 5.36 8.61
CA GLU A 52 6.75 5.32 8.79
C GLU A 52 7.17 6.17 9.99
N ALA A 53 6.65 7.40 10.12
CA ALA A 53 6.98 8.30 11.23
C ALA A 53 6.55 7.74 12.60
N LYS A 54 5.47 6.96 12.64
CA LYS A 54 4.99 6.27 13.85
C LYS A 54 5.73 4.95 14.13
N GLY A 55 6.55 4.47 13.19
CA GLY A 55 7.21 3.17 13.28
C GLY A 55 6.25 1.98 13.12
N GLU A 56 5.09 2.21 12.48
CA GLU A 56 4.07 1.22 12.09
C GLU A 56 4.46 0.60 10.73
N PHE A 57 5.58 -0.12 10.71
CA PHE A 57 6.23 -0.55 9.46
C PHE A 57 5.36 -1.47 8.60
N ALA A 58 4.53 -2.32 9.19
CA ALA A 58 3.60 -3.17 8.44
C ALA A 58 2.65 -2.32 7.57
N GLN A 59 2.05 -1.28 8.18
CA GLN A 59 1.13 -0.38 7.50
C GLN A 59 1.86 0.54 6.52
N ALA A 60 3.09 0.97 6.84
CA ALA A 60 3.93 1.77 5.96
C ALA A 60 4.32 0.99 4.68
N ILE A 61 4.68 -0.29 4.81
CA ILE A 61 5.00 -1.20 3.70
C ILE A 61 3.78 -1.37 2.79
N ASN A 62 2.60 -1.63 3.36
CA ASN A 62 1.37 -1.78 2.58
C ASN A 62 0.99 -0.49 1.86
N ALA A 63 1.06 0.66 2.53
CA ALA A 63 0.79 1.96 1.91
C ALA A 63 1.79 2.29 0.78
N LEU A 64 3.07 1.90 0.93
CA LEU A 64 4.06 2.09 -0.13
C LEU A 64 3.81 1.14 -1.31
N LYS A 65 3.43 -0.12 -1.07
CA LYS A 65 3.01 -1.07 -2.13
C LYS A 65 1.82 -0.50 -2.91
N ASP A 66 0.83 0.07 -2.24
CA ASP A 66 -0.32 0.73 -2.86
C ASP A 66 0.12 1.94 -3.71
N TYR A 67 1.02 2.78 -3.18
CA TYR A 67 1.58 3.92 -3.89
C TYR A 67 2.34 3.48 -5.17
N ILE A 68 3.10 2.38 -5.09
CA ILE A 68 3.81 1.81 -6.25
C ILE A 68 2.81 1.28 -7.28
N ALA A 69 1.78 0.56 -6.84
CA ALA A 69 0.74 0.03 -7.72
C ALA A 69 0.00 1.17 -8.47
N LEU A 70 -0.33 2.26 -7.76
CA LEU A 70 -0.90 3.46 -8.36
C LEU A 70 0.07 4.08 -9.37
N ASN A 71 1.34 4.25 -9.03
CA ASN A 71 2.33 4.77 -9.99
C ASN A 71 2.43 3.90 -11.26
N ARG A 72 2.40 2.57 -11.14
CA ARG A 72 2.41 1.65 -12.29
C ARG A 72 1.14 1.76 -13.15
N GLN A 73 -0.03 1.93 -12.54
CA GLN A 73 -1.31 2.11 -13.25
C GLN A 73 -1.33 3.38 -14.11
N ARG A 74 -0.52 4.40 -13.77
CA ARG A 74 -0.34 5.62 -14.57
C ARG A 74 0.26 5.36 -15.96
N GLY A 75 0.90 4.21 -16.18
CA GLY A 75 1.33 3.78 -17.51
C GLY A 75 2.68 4.31 -17.99
N SER A 76 3.47 4.99 -17.14
CA SER A 76 4.90 5.30 -17.42
C SER A 76 5.60 5.77 -16.16
N VAL A 77 6.01 4.83 -15.30
CA VAL A 77 7.01 5.10 -14.26
C VAL A 77 8.39 4.97 -14.92
N PRO A 78 9.22 6.02 -14.92
CA PRO A 78 10.60 5.91 -15.38
C PRO A 78 11.32 4.75 -14.66
N PRO A 79 12.19 3.97 -15.32
CA PRO A 79 12.91 2.87 -14.68
C PRO A 79 13.75 3.31 -13.46
N GLN A 80 14.15 4.58 -13.41
CA GLN A 80 14.87 5.17 -12.28
C GLN A 80 13.97 5.33 -11.05
N ASP A 81 12.75 5.82 -11.25
CA ASP A 81 11.75 6.00 -10.18
C ASP A 81 11.28 4.64 -9.67
N GLU A 82 11.07 3.68 -10.55
CA GLU A 82 10.72 2.30 -10.20
C GLU A 82 11.79 1.65 -9.30
N LYS A 83 13.07 1.85 -9.63
CA LYS A 83 14.20 1.39 -8.78
C LYS A 83 14.25 2.11 -7.44
N MET A 84 14.00 3.41 -7.42
CA MET A 84 13.96 4.18 -6.17
C MET A 84 12.85 3.69 -5.26
N LEU A 85 11.65 3.46 -5.79
CA LEU A 85 10.52 2.92 -5.04
C LEU A 85 10.79 1.51 -4.50
N GLY A 86 11.45 0.67 -5.30
CA GLY A 86 11.91 -0.64 -4.83
C GLY A 86 12.87 -0.52 -3.64
N ARG A 87 13.87 0.36 -3.71
CA ARG A 87 14.80 0.59 -2.59
C ARG A 87 14.10 1.11 -1.34
N MET A 88 13.13 2.02 -1.48
CA MET A 88 12.35 2.51 -0.35
C MET A 88 11.57 1.38 0.34
N LEU A 89 11.00 0.46 -0.45
CA LEU A 89 10.30 -0.71 0.06
C LEU A 89 11.26 -1.67 0.77
N ASP A 90 12.43 -1.92 0.19
CA ASP A 90 13.46 -2.77 0.80
C ASP A 90 13.97 -2.17 2.12
N GLU A 91 14.20 -0.86 2.17
CA GLU A 91 14.65 -0.17 3.38
C GLU A 91 13.60 -0.25 4.51
N LEU A 92 12.33 -0.02 4.18
CA LEU A 92 11.22 -0.18 5.14
C LEU A 92 11.12 -1.62 5.65
N THR A 93 11.23 -2.58 4.74
CA THR A 93 11.19 -4.01 5.08
C THR A 93 12.33 -4.37 6.03
N PHE A 94 13.54 -3.88 5.75
CA PHE A 94 14.69 -4.06 6.63
C PHE A 94 14.48 -3.43 8.01
N LYS A 95 13.96 -2.19 8.08
CA LYS A 95 13.63 -1.52 9.36
C LYS A 95 12.59 -2.33 10.16
N GLY A 96 11.55 -2.83 9.48
CA GLY A 96 10.55 -3.71 10.08
C GLY A 96 11.16 -4.98 10.67
N GLN A 97 11.97 -5.69 9.89
CA GLN A 97 12.68 -6.89 10.32
C GLN A 97 13.64 -6.62 11.50
N ALA A 98 14.40 -5.53 11.45
CA ALA A 98 15.30 -5.14 12.54
C ALA A 98 14.53 -4.88 13.85
N LYS A 99 13.37 -4.22 13.76
CA LYS A 99 12.48 -4.00 14.91
C LYS A 99 11.88 -5.31 15.42
N GLY A 100 11.44 -6.21 14.53
CA GLY A 100 10.97 -7.54 14.91
C GLY A 100 12.02 -8.35 15.68
N LEU A 101 13.28 -8.31 15.23
CA LEU A 101 14.40 -8.95 15.93
C LEU A 101 14.67 -8.32 17.31
N ALA A 102 14.54 -7.00 17.44
CA ALA A 102 14.69 -6.31 18.73
C ALA A 102 13.59 -6.73 19.71
N LEU A 103 12.34 -6.74 19.26
CA LEU A 103 11.19 -7.19 20.04
C LEU A 103 11.34 -8.64 20.50
N SER A 104 11.84 -9.53 19.64
CA SER A 104 12.09 -10.93 20.01
C SER A 104 13.12 -11.06 21.13
N ARG A 105 14.17 -10.23 21.13
CA ARG A 105 15.19 -10.23 22.20
C ARG A 105 14.61 -9.69 23.52
N GLU A 106 13.83 -8.62 23.46
CA GLU A 106 13.16 -8.05 24.62
C GLU A 106 12.15 -9.03 25.24
N PHE A 107 11.39 -9.72 24.38
CA PHE A 107 10.44 -10.73 24.82
C PHE A 107 11.14 -11.90 25.51
N LYS A 108 12.21 -12.47 24.93
CA LYS A 108 12.98 -13.55 25.58
C LYS A 108 13.50 -13.17 26.97
N SER A 109 14.05 -11.98 27.12
CA SER A 109 14.49 -11.48 28.43
C SER A 109 13.33 -11.27 29.42
N THR A 110 12.14 -10.93 28.92
CA THR A 110 10.93 -10.78 29.74
C THR A 110 10.36 -12.14 30.14
N GLU A 111 10.34 -13.09 29.21
CA GLU A 111 9.91 -14.47 29.43
C GLU A 111 10.74 -15.16 30.50
N GLU A 112 12.07 -15.01 30.45
CA GLU A 112 12.99 -15.55 31.48
C GLU A 112 12.71 -14.96 32.87
N ARG A 113 12.38 -13.66 32.95
CA ARG A 113 12.05 -12.99 34.21
C ARG A 113 10.69 -13.40 34.76
N LEU A 114 9.76 -13.79 33.89
CA LEU A 114 8.41 -14.26 34.22
C LEU A 114 8.34 -15.79 34.24
N SER A 115 9.46 -16.47 34.55
CA SER A 115 9.51 -17.94 34.58
C SER A 115 8.51 -18.54 35.57
N ASP A 116 8.24 -17.83 36.66
CA ASP A 116 7.47 -18.36 37.78
C ASP A 116 5.99 -17.95 37.73
N ASP A 117 5.62 -17.05 36.80
CA ASP A 117 4.24 -16.59 36.62
C ASP A 117 3.74 -16.91 35.18
N PRO A 118 3.00 -18.02 35.00
CA PRO A 118 2.54 -18.43 33.69
C PRO A 118 1.48 -17.49 33.08
N TYR A 119 0.70 -16.79 33.91
CA TYR A 119 -0.32 -15.87 33.42
C TYR A 119 0.32 -14.58 32.90
N ALA A 120 1.22 -13.99 33.69
CA ALA A 120 1.97 -12.81 33.26
C ALA A 120 2.81 -13.09 32.01
N ARG A 121 3.33 -14.32 31.86
CA ARG A 121 4.04 -14.75 30.65
C ARG A 121 3.12 -14.81 29.42
N ALA A 122 1.91 -15.35 29.57
CA ALA A 122 0.94 -15.42 28.47
C ALA A 122 0.55 -14.02 27.98
N ASP A 123 0.31 -13.09 28.91
CA ASP A 123 0.01 -11.68 28.59
C ASP A 123 1.19 -11.01 27.89
N ALA A 124 2.42 -11.21 28.38
CA ALA A 124 3.63 -10.68 27.74
C ALA A 124 3.83 -11.24 26.32
N HIS A 125 3.49 -12.51 26.09
CA HIS A 125 3.56 -13.14 24.77
C HIS A 125 2.51 -12.52 23.83
N PHE A 126 1.28 -12.30 24.30
CA PHE A 126 0.26 -11.60 23.53
C PHE A 126 0.70 -10.19 23.13
N GLU A 127 1.18 -9.40 24.08
CA GLU A 127 1.67 -8.04 23.79
C GLU A 127 2.83 -8.04 22.78
N TYR A 128 3.72 -9.03 22.87
CA TYR A 128 4.82 -9.21 21.93
C TYR A 128 4.30 -9.49 20.52
N ILE A 129 3.33 -10.39 20.35
CA ILE A 129 2.69 -10.67 19.05
C ILE A 129 2.04 -9.41 18.47
N GLU A 130 1.30 -8.64 19.28
CA GLU A 130 0.66 -7.40 18.82
C GLU A 130 1.70 -6.36 18.37
N LYS A 131 2.83 -6.23 19.08
CA LYS A 131 3.94 -5.35 18.67
C LYS A 131 4.63 -5.84 17.39
N LEU A 132 4.71 -7.16 17.17
CA LEU A 132 5.24 -7.72 15.93
C LEU A 132 4.31 -7.44 14.75
N LYS A 133 2.98 -7.58 14.90
CA LYS A 133 2.00 -7.26 13.84
C LYS A 133 2.07 -5.80 13.37
N VAL A 134 2.47 -4.88 14.26
CA VAL A 134 2.72 -3.46 13.89
C VAL A 134 4.02 -3.29 13.10
N SER A 135 5.02 -4.12 13.37
CA SER A 135 6.38 -3.98 12.84
C SER A 135 6.62 -4.79 11.57
N LEU A 136 5.87 -5.88 11.38
CA LEU A 136 6.04 -6.85 10.30
C LEU A 136 4.73 -7.02 9.55
N PRO A 137 4.76 -7.12 8.22
CA PRO A 137 3.56 -7.37 7.43
C PRO A 137 3.01 -8.78 7.71
N GLU A 138 1.71 -8.98 7.52
CA GLU A 138 1.00 -10.23 7.85
C GLU A 138 1.54 -11.47 7.11
N ASP A 139 2.10 -11.28 5.91
CA ASP A 139 2.71 -12.34 5.10
C ASP A 139 4.15 -12.69 5.53
N ASP A 140 4.71 -11.98 6.51
CA ASP A 140 6.04 -12.23 7.01
C ASP A 140 6.14 -13.61 7.69
N THR A 141 7.14 -14.39 7.26
CA THR A 141 7.30 -15.78 7.71
C THR A 141 7.72 -15.86 9.17
N PHE A 142 8.44 -14.87 9.70
CA PHE A 142 8.80 -14.82 11.10
C PHE A 142 7.56 -14.52 11.95
N LEU A 143 6.77 -13.49 11.60
CA LEU A 143 5.52 -13.19 12.30
C LEU A 143 4.58 -14.40 12.35
N ARG A 144 4.33 -15.06 11.21
CA ARG A 144 3.44 -16.22 11.16
C ARG A 144 3.88 -17.34 12.11
N LYS A 145 5.18 -17.64 12.17
CA LYS A 145 5.71 -18.67 13.07
C LYS A 145 5.53 -18.33 14.54
N GLU A 146 5.70 -17.06 14.90
CA GLU A 146 5.52 -16.59 16.28
C GLU A 146 4.04 -16.65 16.69
N VAL A 147 3.11 -16.26 15.79
CA VAL A 147 1.67 -16.40 16.03
C VAL A 147 1.28 -17.88 16.19
N GLU A 148 1.70 -18.75 15.27
CA GLU A 148 1.47 -20.20 15.38
C GLU A 148 2.08 -20.82 16.65
N HIS A 149 3.17 -20.24 17.16
CA HIS A 149 3.75 -20.66 18.43
C HIS A 149 2.90 -20.21 19.62
N TYR A 150 2.46 -18.96 19.62
CA TYR A 150 1.55 -18.41 20.62
C TYR A 150 0.24 -19.21 20.71
N ASP A 151 -0.41 -19.48 19.58
CA ASP A 151 -1.69 -20.20 19.52
C ASP A 151 -1.57 -21.63 20.08
N ARG A 152 -0.44 -22.30 19.79
CA ARG A 152 -0.16 -23.64 20.33
C ARG A 152 0.04 -23.64 21.85
N LEU A 153 0.65 -22.60 22.39
CA LEU A 153 0.85 -22.46 23.84
C LEU A 153 -0.42 -21.98 24.56
N ASN A 154 -1.29 -21.26 23.86
CA ASN A 154 -2.48 -20.61 24.41
C ASN A 154 -3.75 -20.99 23.62
N PRO A 155 -4.12 -22.30 23.54
CA PRO A 155 -5.22 -22.76 22.71
C PRO A 155 -6.60 -22.21 23.13
N GLN A 156 -6.70 -21.65 24.33
CA GLN A 156 -7.93 -21.08 24.90
C GLN A 156 -8.22 -19.66 24.36
N PHE A 157 -7.18 -18.95 23.90
CA PHE A 157 -7.31 -17.60 23.31
C PHE A 157 -7.48 -17.65 21.78
N SER A 158 -7.02 -18.72 21.13
CA SER A 158 -7.16 -18.96 19.68
C SER A 158 -8.62 -19.17 19.21
N LEU A 159 -9.58 -19.36 20.11
CA LEU A 159 -10.99 -19.60 19.78
C LEU A 159 -11.81 -18.31 19.51
N TYR A 160 -11.20 -17.13 19.65
CA TYR A 160 -11.90 -15.83 19.58
C TYR A 160 -11.42 -14.88 18.47
N ASP A 161 -10.46 -15.29 17.63
CA ASP A 161 -10.05 -14.56 16.41
C ASP A 161 -10.69 -15.16 15.14
#